data_AF-A0A087UU14-F1
#
_entry.id   AF-A0A087UU14-F1
#
_cell.length_a   1.000
_cell.length_b   1.000
_cell.length_c   1.000
_cell.angle_alpha   90.00
_cell.angle_beta   90.00
_cell.angle_gamma   90.00
#
_symmetry.space_group_name_H-M   'P 1'
#
loop_
_entity.id
_entity.type
_entity.pdbx_description
1 polymer ?
#
loop_
_entity_poly.entity_id
_entity_poly.type
_entity_poly.pdbx_seq_one_letter_code
_entity_poly.pdbx_strand_id
1 'polypeptide(L)' 'MVIMNNFVNDIFERLAAEASRLTNYNKRSTISSREIQTA' A
#
# COMPACT_ATOMS: atom_id res chain seq x y z
N MET A 1 22.78 4.96 -7.69
CA MET A 1 21.30 5.09 -7.70
C MET A 1 20.64 3.97 -6.89
N VAL A 2 21.12 3.67 -5.68
CA VAL A 2 20.57 2.58 -4.83
C VAL A 2 19.63 3.15 -3.77
N ILE A 3 19.97 4.31 -3.20
CA ILE A 3 19.17 4.99 -2.18
C ILE A 3 17.76 5.29 -2.68
N MET A 4 17.63 5.84 -3.90
CA MET A 4 16.32 6.12 -4.48
C MET A 4 15.50 4.85 -4.75
N ASN A 5 16.15 3.77 -5.18
CA ASN A 5 15.47 2.50 -5.40
C ASN A 5 14.95 1.91 -4.07
N ASN A 6 15.77 1.93 -3.03
CA ASN A 6 15.38 1.46 -1.71
C ASN A 6 14.27 2.32 -1.11
N PHE A 7 14.32 3.64 -1.32
CA PHE A 7 13.25 4.55 -0.88
C PHE A 7 11.91 4.22 -1.54
N VAL A 8 11.91 4.00 -2.87
CA VAL A 8 10.70 3.63 -3.60
C VAL A 8 10.15 2.28 -3.10
N ASN A 9 11.01 1.30 -2.85
CA ASN A 9 10.60 -0.01 -2.34
C ASN A 9 10.01 0.07 -0.92
N ASP A 10 10.65 0.82 -0.01
CA ASP A 10 10.15 1.00 1.36
C ASP A 10 8.74 1.64 1.37
N ILE A 11 8.55 2.70 0.58
CA ILE A 11 7.26 3.36 0.47
C ILE A 11 6.22 2.43 -0.17
N PHE A 12 6.59 1.69 -1.21
CA PHE A 12 5.68 0.75 -1.86
C PHE A 12 5.21 -0.36 -0.92
N GLU A 13 6.12 -0.97 -0.16
CA GLU A 13 5.78 -2.01 0.82
C GLU A 13 4.85 -1.48 1.91
N ARG A 14 5.14 -0.27 2.43
CA ARG A 14 4.31 0.37 3.44
C ARG A 14 2.91 0.69 2.90
N LEU A 15 2.82 1.24 1.70
CA LEU A 15 1.54 1.56 1.04
C LEU A 15 0.71 0.30 0.78
N ALA A 16 1.33 -0.76 0.25
CA ALA A 16 0.65 -2.02 -0.05
C ALA A 16 0.14 -2.71 1.23
N ALA A 17 0.94 -2.69 2.30
CA ALA A 17 0.55 -3.24 3.59
C ALA A 17 -0.66 -2.52 4.19
N GLU A 18 -0.67 -1.18 4.13
CA GLU A 18 -1.78 -0.39 4.68
C GLU A 18 -3.04 -0.50 3.83
N ALA A 19 -2.92 -0.48 2.50
CA ALA A 19 -4.05 -0.73 1.60
C ALA A 19 -4.68 -2.12 1.82
N SER A 20 -3.85 -3.16 2.06
CA SER A 20 -4.33 -4.50 2.41
C SER A 20 -5.11 -4.51 3.73
N ARG A 21 -4.60 -3.82 4.76
CA ARG A 21 -5.31 -3.68 6.05
C ARG A 21 -6.65 -2.97 5.88
N LEU A 22 -6.69 -1.88 5.12
CA LEU A 22 -7.93 -1.16 4.84
C LEU A 22 -8.95 -2.02 4.08
N THR A 23 -8.51 -2.81 3.11
CA THR A 23 -9.39 -3.78 2.41
C THR A 23 -9.96 -4.81 3.38
N ASN A 24 -9.14 -5.34 4.29
CA ASN A 24 -9.56 -6.31 5.31
C ASN A 24 -10.54 -5.70 6.31
N TYR A 25 -10.29 -4.48 6.80
CA TYR A 25 -11.20 -3.77 7.71
C TYR A 25 -12.56 -3.52 7.07
N ASN A 26 -12.58 -3.22 5.78
CA ASN A 26 -13.81 -3.02 5.01
C ASN A 26 -14.47 -4.33 4.55
N LYS A 27 -13.95 -5.51 4.95
CA LYS A 27 -14.44 -6.84 4.56
C LYS A 27 -14.56 -7.02 3.04
N ARG A 28 -13.63 -6.41 2.30
CA ARG A 28 -13.52 -6.54 0.85
C ARG A 28 -12.41 -7.53 0.50
N SER A 29 -12.44 -8.07 -0.72
CA SER A 29 -11.40 -8.96 -1.23
C SER A 29 -10.57 -8.35 -2.37
N THR A 30 -10.85 -7.10 -2.73
CA THR A 30 -10.17 -6.37 -3.80
C THR A 30 -9.65 -5.06 -3.23
N ILE A 31 -8.35 -4.81 -3.42
CA ILE A 31 -7.74 -3.51 -3.17
C ILE A 31 -8.09 -2.63 -4.37
N SER A 32 -8.85 -1.56 -4.13
CA SER A 32 -9.19 -0.58 -5.15
C SER A 32 -8.34 0.68 -4.99
N SER A 33 -8.45 1.63 -5.93
CA SER A 33 -7.80 2.93 -5.82
C SER A 33 -8.17 3.69 -4.54
N ARG A 34 -9.35 3.43 -3.97
CA ARG A 34 -9.77 4.04 -2.70
C ARG A 34 -8.87 3.66 -1.54
N GLU A 35 -8.54 2.38 -1.40
CA GLU A 35 -7.66 1.91 -0.32
C GLU A 35 -6.24 2.42 -0.52
N ILE A 36 -5.77 2.54 -1.78
CA ILE A 36 -4.46 3.16 -2.10
C ILE A 36 -4.43 4.66 -1.79
N GLN A 37 -5.52 5.40 -2.02
CA GLN A 37 -5.60 6.84 -1.69
C GLN A 37 -5.73 7.11 -0.19
N THR A 38 -6.19 6.13 0.58
CA THR A 38 -6.41 6.24 2.02
C THR A 38 -5.20 5.79 2.83
N ALA A 39 -4.45 4.81 2.31
CA ALA A 39 -3.16 4.35 2.83
C ALA A 39 -2.06 5.42 2.67
#